data_AF-A0A920H8Y2-F1
#
_entry.id   AF-A0A920H8Y2-F1
#
_cell.length_a   1.000
_cell.length_b   1.000
_cell.length_c   1.000
_cell.angle_alpha   90.00
_cell.angle_beta   90.00
_cell.angle_gamma   90.00
#
_symmetry.space_group_name_H-M   'P 1'
#
loop_
_entity.id
_entity.type
_entity.pdbx_description
1 polymer ?
#
loop_
_entity_poly.entity_id
_entity_poly.type
_entity_poly.pdbx_seq_one_letter_code
_entity_poly.pdbx_strand_id
1 'polypeptide(L)'
;MNNFQIEFKRLKADRGLSNKQIASFTGVKVKDVKQWEAGTSFPTDKKIINALEGLLGTEITQTLDGFSTEQLKEVGSLLTEESLFSIKNDDVQIKQTRIDKLRNTFQRKESTLNDFDYESVEVSEVKEETLEEYLTKPVQTTNLLEFSDEEPYIYDQKQIGFYFTRNLKTTALLLVLCIVIYNSFSLFWDSLRTFLDNLL
;
A
#
# COMPACT_ATOMS: atom_id res chain seq x y z
N MET A 1 5.06 12.34 -37.54
CA MET A 1 4.92 11.61 -36.27
C MET A 1 4.51 12.59 -35.17
N ASN A 2 3.26 12.58 -34.73
CA ASN A 2 2.81 13.10 -33.41
C ASN A 2 1.31 12.81 -33.18
N ASN A 3 0.78 11.69 -33.69
CA ASN A 3 -0.64 11.34 -33.52
C ASN A 3 -0.98 11.13 -32.05
N PHE A 4 -0.16 10.36 -31.32
CA PHE A 4 -0.33 10.12 -29.89
C PHE A 4 -0.36 11.40 -29.05
N GLN A 5 0.50 12.39 -29.29
CA GLN A 5 0.54 13.61 -28.47
C GLN A 5 -0.76 14.41 -28.58
N ILE A 6 -1.30 14.51 -29.80
CA ILE A 6 -2.53 15.24 -30.09
C ILE A 6 -3.71 14.53 -29.41
N GLU A 7 -3.80 13.21 -29.60
CA GLU A 7 -4.84 12.39 -28.98
C GLU A 7 -4.75 12.37 -27.46
N PHE A 8 -3.53 12.26 -26.90
CA PHE A 8 -3.30 12.30 -25.46
C PHE A 8 -3.79 13.61 -24.85
N LYS A 9 -3.49 14.76 -25.49
CA LYS A 9 -3.96 16.07 -25.02
C LYS A 9 -5.48 16.20 -25.11
N ARG A 10 -6.08 15.72 -26.20
CA ARG A 10 -7.54 15.71 -26.41
C ARG A 10 -8.22 14.87 -25.33
N LEU A 11 -7.86 13.60 -25.21
CA LEU A 11 -8.46 12.64 -24.26
C LEU A 11 -8.27 13.05 -22.80
N LYS A 12 -7.13 13.67 -22.48
CA LYS A 12 -6.88 14.24 -21.15
C LYS A 12 -7.80 15.42 -20.86
N ALA A 13 -7.95 16.34 -21.81
CA ALA A 13 -8.80 17.52 -21.66
C ALA A 13 -10.27 17.13 -21.55
N ASP A 14 -10.73 16.21 -22.38
CA ASP A 14 -12.12 15.70 -22.39
C ASP A 14 -12.50 15.06 -21.04
N ARG A 15 -11.53 14.43 -20.37
CA ARG A 15 -11.73 13.79 -19.05
C ARG A 15 -11.38 14.68 -17.86
N GLY A 16 -10.93 15.92 -18.10
CA GLY A 16 -10.55 16.84 -17.03
C GLY A 16 -9.40 16.34 -16.14
N LEU A 17 -8.52 15.47 -16.67
CA LEU A 17 -7.49 14.82 -15.87
C LEU A 17 -6.24 15.68 -15.70
N SER A 18 -5.73 15.75 -14.48
CA SER A 18 -4.44 16.38 -14.16
C SER A 18 -3.27 15.44 -14.45
N ASN A 19 -2.10 15.99 -14.81
CA ASN A 19 -0.86 15.22 -14.94
C ASN A 19 -0.50 14.47 -13.65
N LYS A 20 -0.89 15.00 -12.48
CA LYS A 20 -0.69 14.32 -11.19
C LYS A 20 -1.60 13.10 -11.05
N GLN A 21 -2.83 13.20 -11.51
CA GLN A 21 -3.79 12.10 -11.46
C GLN A 21 -3.39 10.99 -12.43
N ILE A 22 -3.04 11.33 -13.67
CA ILE A 22 -2.54 10.35 -14.65
C ILE A 22 -1.32 9.63 -14.09
N ALA A 23 -0.35 10.37 -13.53
CA ALA A 23 0.82 9.78 -12.89
C ALA A 23 0.47 8.84 -11.72
N SER A 24 -0.52 9.21 -10.90
CA SER A 24 -0.98 8.40 -9.77
C SER A 24 -1.65 7.11 -10.24
N PHE A 25 -2.45 7.14 -11.31
CA PHE A 25 -3.17 5.97 -11.82
C PHE A 25 -2.30 5.03 -12.63
N THR A 26 -1.33 5.56 -13.38
CA THR A 26 -0.43 4.74 -14.21
C THR A 26 0.84 4.30 -13.48
N GLY A 27 1.10 4.86 -12.29
CA GLY A 27 2.30 4.59 -11.49
C GLY A 27 3.58 5.21 -12.06
N VAL A 28 3.47 6.15 -13.00
CA VAL A 28 4.63 6.82 -13.63
C VAL A 28 4.94 8.15 -12.97
N LYS A 29 6.13 8.71 -13.19
CA LYS A 29 6.46 10.02 -12.63
C LYS A 29 5.72 11.10 -13.42
N VAL A 30 5.34 12.18 -12.73
CA VAL A 30 4.70 13.36 -13.36
C VAL A 30 5.56 13.96 -14.47
N LYS A 31 6.89 13.79 -14.40
CA LYS A 31 7.83 14.22 -15.46
C LYS A 31 7.60 13.45 -16.76
N ASP A 32 7.37 12.15 -16.68
CA ASP A 32 7.19 11.29 -17.85
C ASP A 32 5.86 11.62 -18.55
N VAL A 33 4.80 11.86 -17.77
CA VAL A 33 3.52 12.35 -18.31
C VAL A 33 3.69 13.68 -19.06
N LYS A 34 4.48 14.62 -18.51
CA LYS A 34 4.77 15.89 -19.20
C LYS A 34 5.56 15.68 -20.49
N GLN A 35 6.45 14.69 -20.53
CA GLN A 35 7.20 14.36 -21.75
C GLN A 35 6.30 13.74 -22.82
N TRP A 36 5.30 12.94 -22.43
CA TRP A 36 4.26 12.44 -23.33
C TRP A 36 3.44 13.59 -23.93
N GLU A 37 3.05 14.56 -23.09
CA GLU A 37 2.38 15.78 -23.57
C GLU A 37 3.27 16.65 -24.45
N ALA A 38 4.58 16.64 -24.24
CA ALA A 38 5.54 17.37 -25.07
C ALA A 38 5.87 16.63 -26.38
N GLY A 39 5.49 15.36 -26.51
CA GLY A 39 5.87 14.50 -27.64
C GLY A 39 7.35 14.11 -27.62
N THR A 40 8.04 14.27 -26.48
CA THR A 40 9.47 13.94 -26.34
C THR A 40 9.71 12.50 -25.92
N SER A 41 8.70 11.82 -25.37
CA SER A 41 8.74 10.40 -25.02
C SER A 41 7.36 9.77 -25.18
N PHE A 42 7.32 8.44 -25.16
CA PHE A 42 6.10 7.64 -25.27
C PHE A 42 6.10 6.56 -24.18
N PRO A 43 4.92 6.09 -23.73
CA PRO A 43 4.85 4.97 -22.80
C PRO A 43 5.34 3.69 -23.50
N THR A 44 6.29 2.99 -22.88
CA THR A 44 6.86 1.74 -23.41
C THR A 44 6.37 0.50 -22.68
N ASP A 45 6.06 0.61 -21.39
CA ASP A 45 5.67 -0.55 -20.60
C ASP A 45 4.22 -0.92 -20.82
N LYS A 46 3.96 -2.22 -21.07
CA LYS A 46 2.61 -2.76 -21.28
C LYS A 46 1.64 -2.41 -20.14
N LYS A 47 2.11 -2.43 -18.89
CA LYS A 47 1.29 -2.08 -17.71
C LYS A 47 0.83 -0.62 -17.74
N ILE A 48 1.73 0.29 -18.14
CA ILE A 48 1.45 1.73 -18.25
C ILE A 48 0.45 1.96 -19.38
N ILE A 49 0.63 1.27 -20.51
CA ILE A 49 -0.25 1.38 -21.68
C ILE A 49 -1.66 0.87 -21.36
N ASN A 50 -1.79 -0.28 -20.68
CA ASN A 50 -3.09 -0.79 -20.25
C ASN A 50 -3.78 0.12 -19.22
N ALA A 51 -3.01 0.72 -18.29
CA ALA A 51 -3.55 1.69 -17.34
C ALA A 51 -4.01 2.98 -18.04
N LEU A 52 -3.25 3.43 -19.05
CA LEU A 52 -3.64 4.56 -19.89
C LEU A 52 -4.87 4.25 -20.73
N GLU A 53 -5.01 3.03 -21.24
CA GLU A 53 -6.22 2.58 -21.94
C GLU A 53 -7.44 2.58 -21.02
N GLY A 54 -7.32 2.07 -19.79
CA GLY A 54 -8.40 2.14 -18.81
C GLY A 54 -8.78 3.57 -18.41
N LEU A 55 -7.82 4.49 -18.40
CA LEU A 55 -8.04 5.89 -18.01
C LEU A 55 -8.52 6.78 -19.16
N LEU A 56 -7.93 6.63 -20.36
CA LEU A 56 -8.09 7.50 -21.52
C LEU A 56 -8.81 6.84 -22.70
N GLY A 57 -9.15 5.56 -22.60
CA GLY A 57 -9.82 4.80 -23.65
C GLY A 57 -8.87 4.13 -24.65
N THR A 58 -9.43 3.30 -25.52
CA THR A 58 -8.68 2.46 -26.48
C THR A 58 -8.13 3.28 -27.66
N GLU A 59 -8.55 4.53 -27.81
CA GLU A 59 -8.07 5.44 -28.84
C GLU A 59 -6.57 5.74 -28.65
N ILE A 60 -6.10 5.79 -27.40
CA ILE A 60 -4.70 6.09 -27.11
C ILE A 60 -3.76 4.98 -27.57
N THR A 61 -4.17 3.72 -27.46
CA THR A 61 -3.36 2.56 -27.83
C THR A 61 -3.28 2.37 -29.34
N GLN A 62 -4.34 2.75 -30.07
CA GLN A 62 -4.35 2.77 -31.54
C GLN A 62 -3.33 3.74 -32.14
N THR A 63 -2.98 4.81 -31.41
CA THR A 63 -1.97 5.78 -31.85
C THR A 63 -0.52 5.39 -31.55
N LEU A 64 -0.30 4.30 -30.80
CA LEU A 64 1.02 3.73 -30.57
C LEU A 64 1.36 2.74 -31.69
N ASP A 65 2.09 3.20 -32.70
CA ASP A 65 2.65 2.35 -33.75
C ASP A 65 3.50 1.23 -33.12
N GLY A 66 3.02 -0.02 -33.18
CA GLY A 66 3.70 -1.21 -32.66
C GLY A 66 3.02 -1.92 -31.49
N PHE A 67 1.89 -1.40 -30.98
CA PHE A 67 1.07 -2.11 -29.99
C PHE A 67 0.02 -2.97 -30.69
N SER A 68 0.39 -4.18 -31.11
CA SER A 68 -0.56 -5.12 -31.74
C SER A 68 -1.62 -5.57 -30.73
N THR A 69 -2.86 -5.16 -30.95
CA THR A 69 -4.05 -5.46 -30.14
C THR A 69 -4.42 -6.96 -30.12
N GLU A 70 -3.78 -7.80 -30.91
CA GLU A 70 -4.06 -9.24 -30.97
C GLU A 70 -3.73 -9.98 -29.66
N GLN A 71 -2.80 -9.48 -28.84
CA GLN A 71 -2.50 -10.05 -27.51
C GLN A 71 -3.44 -9.57 -26.39
N LEU A 72 -4.31 -8.58 -26.65
CA LEU A 72 -5.21 -8.01 -25.64
C LEU A 72 -6.52 -8.80 -25.50
N LYS A 73 -6.95 -9.56 -26.52
CA LYS A 73 -8.15 -10.41 -26.43
C LYS A 73 -8.02 -11.52 -25.37
N GLU A 74 -6.82 -12.00 -25.12
CA GLU A 74 -6.55 -13.05 -24.14
C GLU A 74 -6.47 -12.51 -22.70
N VAL A 75 -6.03 -11.26 -22.52
CA VAL A 75 -5.97 -10.62 -21.19
C VAL A 75 -7.30 -9.98 -20.82
N GLY A 76 -8.05 -9.42 -21.79
CA GLY A 76 -9.38 -8.88 -21.57
C GLY A 76 -10.41 -9.95 -21.15
N SER A 77 -10.26 -11.20 -21.61
CA SER A 77 -11.10 -12.31 -21.14
C SER A 77 -10.78 -12.73 -19.70
N LEU A 78 -9.51 -12.59 -19.27
CA LEU A 78 -9.05 -12.86 -17.90
C LEU A 78 -9.49 -11.82 -16.87
N LEU A 79 -9.88 -10.62 -17.31
CA LEU A 79 -10.35 -9.52 -16.45
C LEU A 79 -11.89 -9.40 -16.39
N THR A 80 -12.61 -10.39 -16.93
CA THR A 80 -14.06 -10.47 -16.75
C THR A 80 -14.39 -10.84 -15.30
N GLU A 81 -15.45 -10.25 -14.76
CA GLU A 81 -15.86 -10.40 -13.35
C GLU A 81 -16.03 -11.87 -12.95
N GLU A 82 -16.47 -12.72 -13.88
CA GLU A 82 -16.57 -14.18 -13.67
C GLU A 82 -15.22 -14.87 -13.43
N SER A 83 -14.14 -14.43 -14.10
CA SER A 83 -12.82 -15.06 -13.96
C SER A 83 -12.09 -14.65 -12.67
N LEU A 84 -12.44 -13.51 -12.08
CA LEU A 84 -11.86 -13.02 -10.81
C LEU A 84 -12.35 -13.82 -9.60
N PHE A 85 -13.53 -14.42 -9.68
CA PHE A 85 -14.13 -15.22 -8.60
C PHE A 85 -14.18 -16.73 -8.91
N SER A 86 -13.83 -17.15 -10.14
CA SER A 86 -13.75 -18.57 -10.46
C SER A 86 -12.49 -19.21 -9.87
N ILE A 87 -12.65 -19.93 -8.77
CA ILE A 87 -11.59 -20.78 -8.21
C ILE A 87 -11.52 -22.05 -9.07
N LYS A 88 -10.44 -22.22 -9.83
CA LYS A 88 -10.12 -23.51 -10.45
C LYS A 88 -9.68 -24.47 -9.33
N ASN A 89 -10.57 -25.37 -8.94
CA ASN A 89 -10.28 -26.44 -7.99
C ASN A 89 -9.43 -27.52 -8.68
N ASP A 90 -8.18 -27.19 -8.99
CA ASP A 90 -7.19 -28.21 -9.29
C ASP A 90 -6.75 -28.80 -7.94
N ASP A 91 -6.82 -30.13 -7.79
CA ASP A 91 -6.40 -30.84 -6.59
C ASP A 91 -4.87 -30.67 -6.39
N VAL A 92 -4.48 -29.55 -5.79
CA VAL A 92 -3.10 -29.29 -5.40
C VAL A 92 -2.80 -30.21 -4.23
N GLN A 93 -2.04 -31.28 -4.50
CA GLN A 93 -1.48 -32.13 -3.44
C GLN A 93 -0.43 -31.33 -2.66
N ILE A 94 -0.88 -30.61 -1.63
CA ILE A 94 -0.01 -29.86 -0.71
C ILE A 94 0.83 -30.86 0.08
N LYS A 95 2.05 -31.15 -0.39
CA LYS A 95 3.04 -31.91 0.38
C LYS A 95 3.51 -31.03 1.54
N GLN A 96 3.05 -31.37 2.75
CA GLN A 96 3.49 -30.71 3.99
C GLN A 96 5.01 -30.72 4.09
N THR A 97 5.63 -29.54 4.05
CA THR A 97 7.06 -29.41 4.29
C THR A 97 7.35 -29.43 5.79
N ARG A 98 8.62 -29.67 6.18
CA ARG A 98 9.01 -29.72 7.60
C ARG A 98 8.74 -28.39 8.33
N ILE A 99 8.66 -27.28 7.61
CA ILE A 99 8.37 -25.94 8.14
C ILE A 99 6.88 -25.79 8.44
N ASP A 100 6.00 -26.37 7.63
CA ASP A 100 4.54 -26.36 7.88
C ASP A 100 4.17 -27.13 9.16
N LYS A 101 4.88 -28.22 9.46
CA LYS A 101 4.70 -28.96 10.72
C LYS A 101 5.08 -28.14 11.95
N LEU A 102 6.12 -27.32 11.84
CA LEU A 102 6.57 -26.41 12.91
C LEU A 102 5.62 -25.23 13.12
N ARG A 103 5.01 -24.72 12.05
CA ARG A 103 4.03 -23.62 12.15
C ARG A 103 2.70 -24.08 12.76
N ASN A 104 2.31 -25.34 12.55
CA ASN A 104 1.08 -25.89 13.09
C ASN A 104 1.17 -26.26 14.58
N THR A 105 2.37 -26.51 15.13
CA THR A 105 2.54 -26.76 16.58
C THR A 105 2.44 -25.50 17.45
N PHE A 106 2.68 -24.32 16.89
CA PHE A 106 2.58 -23.04 17.61
C PHE A 106 1.25 -22.31 17.41
N GLN A 107 0.37 -22.80 16.54
CA GLN A 107 -0.97 -22.24 16.38
C GLN A 107 -1.84 -22.63 17.58
N ARG A 108 -2.18 -21.63 18.38
CA ARG A 108 -3.15 -21.70 19.46
C ARG A 108 -4.47 -22.22 18.90
N LYS A 109 -4.98 -23.31 19.48
CA LYS A 109 -6.29 -23.92 19.18
C LYS A 109 -7.36 -22.82 19.11
N GLU A 110 -7.93 -22.58 17.93
CA GLU A 110 -9.05 -21.67 17.78
C GLU A 110 -10.22 -22.17 18.63
N SER A 111 -10.71 -21.31 19.51
CA SER A 111 -11.96 -21.52 20.24
C SER A 111 -13.10 -21.46 19.24
N THR A 112 -13.91 -22.53 19.21
CA THR A 112 -15.18 -22.60 18.50
C THR A 112 -16.00 -21.34 18.77
N LEU A 113 -16.14 -20.47 17.78
CA LEU A 113 -17.05 -19.33 17.83
C LEU A 113 -18.47 -19.84 17.56
N ASN A 114 -19.36 -19.58 18.50
CA ASN A 114 -20.79 -19.83 18.35
C ASN A 114 -21.37 -19.00 17.21
N ASP A 115 -22.29 -19.63 16.50
CA ASP A 115 -23.17 -19.11 15.46
C ASP A 115 -23.83 -17.79 15.90
N PHE A 116 -23.62 -16.71 15.13
CA PHE A 116 -24.35 -15.45 15.29
C PHE A 116 -25.30 -15.30 14.11
N ASP A 117 -26.58 -15.50 14.40
CA ASP A 117 -27.72 -15.40 13.50
C ASP A 117 -27.91 -13.92 13.07
N TYR A 118 -27.82 -13.64 11.77
CA TYR A 118 -28.17 -12.33 11.21
C TYR A 118 -29.63 -12.35 10.79
N GLU A 119 -30.49 -11.77 11.63
CA GLU A 119 -31.90 -11.53 11.31
C GLU A 119 -31.99 -10.47 10.19
N SER A 120 -32.38 -10.90 9.00
CA SER A 120 -32.64 -10.05 7.84
C SER A 120 -33.90 -9.21 8.08
N VAL A 121 -33.73 -7.92 8.40
CA VAL A 121 -34.83 -6.96 8.34
C VAL A 121 -34.84 -6.33 6.96
N GLU A 122 -35.72 -6.85 6.11
CA GLU A 122 -36.22 -6.19 4.91
C GLU A 122 -37.14 -5.02 5.31
N VAL A 123 -37.49 -4.16 4.34
CA VAL A 123 -38.46 -3.03 4.38
C VAL A 123 -37.79 -1.65 4.63
N SER A 124 -38.00 -0.57 3.88
CA SER A 124 -38.64 -0.26 2.59
C SER A 124 -38.35 1.22 2.28
N GLU A 125 -38.49 1.57 1.00
CA GLU A 125 -38.94 2.86 0.47
C GLU A 125 -38.15 4.17 0.74
N VAL A 126 -37.70 4.71 -0.39
CA VAL A 126 -37.20 6.07 -0.62
C VAL A 126 -38.15 7.13 -0.04
N LYS A 127 -37.64 8.00 0.82
CA LYS A 127 -38.23 9.32 1.09
C LYS A 127 -37.19 10.40 0.77
N GLU A 128 -37.54 11.29 -0.15
CA GLU A 128 -36.83 12.55 -0.40
C GLU A 128 -36.88 13.42 0.87
N GLU A 129 -35.75 13.53 1.57
CA GLU A 129 -35.57 14.52 2.63
C GLU A 129 -35.31 15.90 2.01
N THR A 130 -36.07 16.90 2.45
CA THR A 130 -35.99 18.28 1.96
C THR A 130 -34.82 19.04 2.60
N LEU A 131 -34.25 19.98 1.84
CA LEU A 131 -33.01 20.71 2.14
C LEU A 131 -33.00 21.46 3.50
N GLU A 132 -34.17 21.75 4.07
CA GLU A 132 -34.29 22.43 5.35
C GLU A 132 -33.96 21.55 6.57
N GLU A 133 -34.10 20.22 6.46
CA GLU A 133 -33.73 19.30 7.54
C GLU A 133 -32.20 19.19 7.73
N TYR A 134 -31.44 19.36 6.64
CA TYR A 134 -29.97 19.39 6.68
C TYR A 134 -29.40 20.62 7.38
N LEU A 135 -30.11 21.76 7.35
CA LEU A 135 -29.63 23.01 7.95
C LEU A 135 -29.87 23.08 9.46
N THR A 136 -30.80 22.28 9.99
CA THR A 136 -31.13 22.23 11.42
C THR A 136 -30.39 21.13 12.20
N LYS A 137 -29.77 20.17 11.52
CA LYS A 137 -28.91 19.17 12.18
C LYS A 137 -27.55 19.81 12.49
N PRO A 138 -27.03 19.74 13.72
CA PRO A 138 -25.67 20.21 14.01
C PRO A 138 -24.71 19.49 13.07
N VAL A 139 -23.86 20.26 12.39
CA VAL A 139 -22.85 19.77 11.46
C VAL A 139 -22.06 18.64 12.14
N GLN A 140 -22.37 17.40 11.76
CA GLN A 140 -21.50 16.29 12.08
C GLN A 140 -20.26 16.49 11.21
N THR A 141 -19.21 17.03 11.82
CA THR A 141 -17.86 17.04 11.27
C THR A 141 -17.42 15.59 11.14
N THR A 142 -17.80 14.94 10.05
CA THR A 142 -17.31 13.62 9.73
C THR A 142 -15.84 13.74 9.33
N ASN A 143 -15.00 13.29 10.27
CA ASN A 143 -13.56 13.05 10.19
C ASN A 143 -12.64 14.27 10.32
N LEU A 144 -12.37 14.69 11.56
CA LEU A 144 -11.06 15.26 11.88
C LEU A 144 -10.80 15.13 13.38
N LEU A 145 -9.99 14.11 13.74
CA LEU A 145 -9.52 13.82 15.10
C LEU A 145 -10.62 13.36 16.06
N GLU A 146 -11.16 12.17 15.83
CA GLU A 146 -11.47 11.31 16.96
C GLU A 146 -10.11 10.97 17.60
N PHE A 147 -9.71 11.78 18.58
CA PHE A 147 -8.72 11.36 19.56
C PHE A 147 -9.36 10.14 20.21
N SER A 148 -8.98 8.94 19.76
CA SER A 148 -9.24 7.76 20.55
C SER A 148 -8.77 8.07 21.97
N ASP A 149 -9.62 7.83 22.95
CA ASP A 149 -9.24 7.74 24.37
C ASP A 149 -8.32 6.53 24.59
N GLU A 150 -7.31 6.35 23.73
CA GLU A 150 -6.22 5.44 23.95
C GLU A 150 -5.31 6.13 24.96
N GLU A 151 -5.49 5.75 26.22
CA GLU A 151 -4.54 6.07 27.28
C GLU A 151 -3.12 5.76 26.75
N PRO A 152 -2.16 6.66 26.97
CA PRO A 152 -0.82 6.45 26.45
C PRO A 152 -0.32 5.12 26.99
N TYR A 153 0.13 4.25 26.08
CA TYR A 153 0.55 2.86 26.31
C TYR A 153 1.76 2.68 27.26
N ILE A 154 2.00 3.62 28.16
CA ILE A 154 3.13 3.76 29.08
C ILE A 154 3.27 2.54 30.01
N TYR A 155 2.18 1.82 30.27
CA TYR A 155 2.16 0.67 31.19
C TYR A 155 1.99 -0.70 30.50
N ASP A 156 1.99 -0.77 29.16
CA ASP A 156 1.89 -2.07 28.47
C ASP A 156 3.26 -2.77 28.44
N GLN A 157 3.36 -3.87 29.17
CA GLN A 157 4.58 -4.70 29.26
C GLN A 157 5.02 -5.26 27.89
N LYS A 158 4.11 -5.38 26.91
CA LYS A 158 4.42 -5.87 25.55
C LYS A 158 4.99 -4.77 24.64
N GLN A 159 4.96 -3.52 25.08
CA GLN A 159 5.32 -2.36 24.28
C GLN A 159 6.83 -2.29 23.98
N ILE A 160 7.68 -2.74 24.92
CA ILE A 160 9.13 -2.79 24.72
C ILE A 160 9.46 -3.66 23.50
N GLY A 161 8.89 -4.86 23.43
CA GLY A 161 9.09 -5.76 22.28
C GLY A 161 8.62 -5.16 20.96
N PHE A 162 7.49 -4.45 20.96
CA PHE A 162 6.98 -3.76 19.78
C PHE A 162 7.92 -2.63 19.30
N TYR A 163 8.48 -1.83 20.21
CA TYR A 163 9.43 -0.78 19.82
C TYR A 163 10.78 -1.33 19.34
N PHE A 164 11.26 -2.41 19.97
CA PHE A 164 12.48 -3.10 19.56
C PHE A 164 12.34 -3.71 18.16
N THR A 165 11.19 -4.32 17.84
CA THR A 165 10.94 -4.92 16.52
C THR A 165 10.73 -3.85 15.44
N ARG A 166 9.99 -2.78 15.74
CA ARG A 166 9.72 -1.69 14.78
C ARG A 166 10.96 -0.87 14.43
N ASN A 167 11.88 -0.68 15.39
CA ASN A 167 13.09 0.12 15.22
C ASN A 167 14.38 -0.71 15.19
N LEU A 168 14.31 -1.99 14.81
CA LEU A 168 15.41 -2.95 14.93
C LEU A 168 16.75 -2.45 14.36
N LYS A 169 16.71 -1.70 13.25
CA LYS A 169 17.91 -1.09 12.62
C LYS A 169 18.59 -0.09 13.56
N THR A 170 17.80 0.77 14.18
CA THR A 170 18.27 1.78 15.15
C THR A 170 18.80 1.10 16.39
N THR A 171 18.14 0.05 16.88
CA THR A 171 18.59 -0.70 18.06
C THR A 171 19.88 -1.46 17.83
N ALA A 172 20.05 -2.05 16.64
CA ALA A 172 21.30 -2.70 16.26
C ALA A 172 22.46 -1.70 16.18
N LEU A 173 22.24 -0.51 15.60
CA LEU A 173 23.23 0.56 15.56
C LEU A 173 23.60 1.04 16.97
N LEU A 174 22.60 1.19 17.85
CA LEU A 174 22.81 1.59 19.24
C LEU A 174 23.62 0.53 20.01
N LEU A 175 23.38 -0.76 19.76
CA LEU A 175 24.16 -1.85 20.35
C LEU A 175 25.63 -1.78 19.92
N VAL A 176 25.90 -1.57 18.63
CA VAL A 176 27.27 -1.37 18.14
C VAL A 176 27.93 -0.16 18.79
N LEU A 177 27.20 0.96 18.92
CA LEU A 177 27.67 2.15 19.62
C LEU A 177 28.01 1.84 21.09
N CYS A 178 27.16 1.08 21.80
CA CYS A 178 27.42 0.67 23.17
C CYS A 178 28.69 -0.16 23.31
N ILE A 179 28.99 -1.05 22.36
CA ILE A 179 30.25 -1.82 22.36
C ILE A 179 31.46 -0.88 22.21
N VAL A 180 31.39 0.08 21.29
CA VAL A 180 32.47 1.06 21.10
C VAL A 180 32.67 1.93 22.34
N ILE A 181 31.58 2.40 22.96
CA ILE A 181 31.62 3.18 24.19
C ILE A 181 32.24 2.36 25.32
N TYR A 182 31.82 1.10 25.49
CA TYR A 182 32.35 0.22 26.53
C TYR A 182 33.86 0.02 26.38
N ASN A 183 34.32 -0.30 25.17
CA ASN A 183 35.75 -0.47 24.91
C ASN A 183 36.53 0.82 25.15
N SER A 184 36.00 1.96 24.69
CA SER A 184 36.63 3.27 24.89
C SER A 184 36.71 3.65 26.37
N PHE A 185 35.65 3.37 27.13
CA PHE A 185 35.60 3.63 28.56
C PHE A 185 36.53 2.70 29.34
N SER A 186 36.65 1.42 28.94
CA SER A 186 37.64 0.50 29.53
C SER A 186 39.06 1.03 29.36
N LEU A 187 39.44 1.45 28.15
CA LEU A 187 40.77 2.02 27.88
C LEU A 187 41.00 3.32 28.67
N PHE A 188 39.99 4.17 28.75
CA PHE A 188 40.05 5.37 29.57
C PHE A 188 40.25 5.02 31.06
N TRP A 189 39.52 4.04 31.56
CA TRP A 189 39.61 3.59 32.94
C TRP A 189 40.99 3.01 33.28
N ASP A 190 41.55 2.19 32.38
CA ASP A 190 42.89 1.63 32.51
C ASP A 190 43.96 2.74 32.51
N SER A 191 43.80 3.75 31.64
CA SER A 191 44.67 4.92 31.61
C SER A 191 44.57 5.75 32.89
N LEU A 192 43.35 5.96 33.41
CA LEU A 192 43.13 6.68 34.66
C LEU A 192 43.76 5.95 35.84
N ARG A 193 43.61 4.63 35.90
CA ARG A 193 44.22 3.80 36.94
C ARG A 193 45.74 3.87 36.90
N THR A 194 46.33 3.76 35.70
CA THR A 194 47.78 3.89 35.52
C THR A 194 48.28 5.28 35.94
N PHE A 195 47.52 6.34 35.66
CA PHE A 195 47.85 7.69 36.09
C PHE A 195 47.83 7.81 37.62
N LEU A 196 46.81 7.28 38.28
CA LEU A 196 46.69 7.28 39.74
C LEU A 196 47.81 6.46 40.40
N ASP A 197 48.14 5.30 39.85
CA ASP A 197 49.20 4.42 40.37
C ASP A 197 50.59 5.09 40.25
N ASN A 198 50.81 5.99 39.29
CA ASN A 198 52.06 6.75 39.18
C ASN A 198 52.08 8.02 40.05
N LEU A 199 50.92 8.44 40.58
CA LEU A 199 50.79 9.63 41.44
C LEU A 199 50.95 9.29 42.93
N LEU A 200 50.73 8.03 43.30
CA LEU A 200 50.74 7.50 44.67
C LEU A 200 52.08 6.83 45.00
#